data_AF-A0ABD2YPA0-F1
#
_entry.id   AF-A0ABD2YPA0-F1
#
_cell.length_a   1.000
_cell.length_b   1.000
_cell.length_c   1.000
_cell.angle_alpha   90.00
_cell.angle_beta   90.00
_cell.angle_gamma   90.00
#
_symmetry.space_group_name_H-M   'P 1'
#
loop_
_entity.id
_entity.type
_entity.pdbx_description
1 polymer ?
#
loop_
_entity_poly.entity_id
_entity_poly.type
_entity_poly.pdbx_seq_one_letter_code
_entity_poly.pdbx_strand_id
1 'polypeptide(L)'
;MVYLPGNLGPLYPFTAGVFVALMMAQIEILRKKCHSYSEIINKSVIEAVDSLNPFMHARGVAFMVDNCSTTAWLGSRKWAPRSDCILTQQALVVVDNNASINRDLITTSSSTQCMALLKYACS
;
A
#
# COMPACT_ATOMS: atom_id res chain seq x y z
N MET A 1 11.37 -16.12 -16.99
CA MET A 1 10.47 -16.58 -15.92
C MET A 1 9.07 -16.62 -16.51
N VAL A 2 8.51 -17.80 -16.72
CA VAL A 2 7.23 -18.00 -17.43
C VAL A 2 6.10 -17.75 -16.44
N TYR A 3 5.19 -16.81 -16.75
CA TYR A 3 3.96 -16.60 -15.99
C TYR A 3 2.96 -17.69 -16.35
N LEU A 4 2.56 -18.51 -15.35
CA LEU A 4 1.44 -19.42 -15.48
C LEU A 4 0.17 -18.72 -14.96
N PRO A 5 -0.92 -18.68 -15.74
CA PRO A 5 -2.19 -18.12 -15.26
C PRO A 5 -2.65 -18.88 -14.01
N GLY A 6 -2.96 -18.13 -12.94
CA GLY A 6 -3.46 -18.67 -11.66
C GLY A 6 -2.44 -18.72 -10.51
N ASN A 7 -1.17 -18.37 -10.73
CA ASN A 7 -0.20 -18.29 -9.63
C ASN A 7 -0.22 -16.91 -8.93
N LEU A 8 -0.96 -16.81 -7.82
CA LEU A 8 -1.05 -15.57 -7.01
C LEU A 8 0.17 -15.34 -6.09
N GLY A 9 1.08 -16.31 -6.02
CA GLY A 9 2.21 -16.27 -5.09
C GLY A 9 1.81 -16.55 -3.63
N PRO A 10 2.80 -16.74 -2.74
CA PRO A 10 2.58 -16.98 -1.32
C PRO A 10 2.18 -15.71 -0.55
N LEU A 11 1.33 -15.86 0.47
CA LEU A 11 0.99 -14.80 1.41
C LEU A 11 1.99 -14.78 2.58
N TYR A 12 2.91 -13.81 2.57
CA TYR A 12 3.84 -13.58 3.68
C TYR A 12 3.24 -12.59 4.70
N PRO A 13 3.04 -12.98 5.97
CA PRO A 13 2.38 -12.12 6.97
C PRO A 13 3.10 -10.80 7.22
N PHE A 14 4.43 -10.81 7.25
CA PHE A 14 5.23 -9.60 7.45
C PHE A 14 5.07 -8.60 6.31
N THR A 15 5.18 -9.07 5.06
CA THR A 15 4.97 -8.26 3.86
C THR A 15 3.56 -7.70 3.79
N ALA A 16 2.54 -8.52 4.11
CA ALA A 16 1.16 -8.08 4.18
C ALA A 16 0.99 -6.97 5.24
N GLY A 17 1.60 -7.13 6.42
CA GLY A 17 1.59 -6.12 7.48
C GLY A 17 2.17 -4.78 7.04
N VAL A 18 3.36 -4.77 6.42
CA VAL A 18 4.00 -3.54 5.92
C VAL A 18 3.16 -2.88 4.83
N PHE A 19 2.65 -3.66 3.88
CA PHE A 19 1.83 -3.13 2.77
C PHE A 19 0.51 -2.52 3.27
N VAL A 20 -0.21 -3.21 4.16
CA VAL A 20 -1.46 -2.71 4.74
C VAL A 20 -1.21 -1.49 5.64
N ALA A 21 -0.12 -1.47 6.42
CA ALA A 21 0.24 -0.30 7.22
C ALA A 21 0.46 0.94 6.35
N LEU A 22 1.11 0.80 5.19
CA LEU A 22 1.30 1.89 4.24
C LEU A 22 -0.03 2.39 3.65
N MET A 23 -0.92 1.48 3.25
CA MET A 23 -2.26 1.85 2.74
C MET A 23 -3.06 2.62 3.80
N MET A 24 -3.07 2.14 5.04
CA MET A 24 -3.77 2.81 6.15
C MET A 24 -3.16 4.18 6.49
N ALA A 25 -1.84 4.31 6.45
CA ALA A 25 -1.17 5.59 6.64
C ALA A 25 -1.55 6.61 5.55
N GLN A 26 -1.60 6.19 4.28
CA GLN A 26 -2.03 7.05 3.17
C GLN A 26 -3.50 7.50 3.34
N ILE A 27 -4.39 6.57 3.69
CA ILE A 27 -5.80 6.86 3.98
C ILE A 27 -5.91 7.92 5.08
N GLU A 28 -5.16 7.77 6.16
CA GLU A 28 -5.21 8.69 7.30
C GLU A 28 -4.68 10.08 6.94
N ILE A 29 -3.61 10.16 6.14
CA ILE A 29 -3.06 11.44 5.67
C ILE A 29 -4.10 12.18 4.82
N LEU A 30 -4.75 11.49 3.87
CA LEU A 30 -5.75 12.11 3.01
C LEU A 30 -7.03 12.48 3.77
N ARG A 31 -7.43 11.68 4.75
CA ARG A 31 -8.54 11.99 5.66
C ARG A 31 -8.28 13.27 6.44
N LYS A 32 -7.08 13.42 7.03
CA LYS A 32 -6.67 14.64 7.75
C LYS A 32 -6.60 15.87 6.85
N LYS A 33 -6.40 15.68 5.54
CA LYS A 33 -6.44 16.73 4.53
C LYS A 33 -7.85 16.98 3.95
N CYS A 34 -8.88 16.39 4.54
CA CYS A 34 -10.29 16.57 4.17
C CYS A 34 -10.64 16.14 2.74
N HIS A 35 -9.96 15.11 2.21
CA HIS A 35 -10.39 14.48 0.96
C HIS A 35 -11.68 13.68 1.15
N SER A 36 -12.46 13.54 0.07
CA SER A 36 -13.68 12.73 0.09
C SER A 36 -13.36 11.24 0.23
N TYR A 37 -14.24 10.47 0.89
CA TYR A 37 -14.02 9.03 1.07
C TYR A 37 -13.93 8.27 -0.26
N SER A 38 -14.69 8.67 -1.28
CA SER A 38 -14.63 8.06 -2.61
C SER A 38 -13.26 8.29 -3.26
N GLU A 39 -12.70 9.49 -3.16
CA GLU A 39 -11.36 9.80 -3.66
C GLU A 39 -10.29 8.99 -2.91
N ILE A 40 -10.36 8.97 -1.57
CA ILE A 40 -9.41 8.24 -0.73
C ILE A 40 -9.38 6.75 -1.10
N ILE A 41 -10.56 6.12 -1.19
CA ILE A 41 -10.70 4.69 -1.50
C ILE A 41 -10.22 4.40 -2.92
N ASN A 42 -10.65 5.19 -3.91
CA ASN A 42 -10.22 4.99 -5.29
C ASN A 42 -8.71 5.11 -5.42
N LYS A 43 -8.10 6.16 -4.85
CA LYS A 43 -6.67 6.45 -4.99
C LYS A 43 -5.74 5.58 -4.15
N SER A 44 -6.21 5.11 -3.00
CA SER A 44 -5.35 4.42 -2.02
C SER A 44 -5.58 2.91 -1.94
N VAL A 45 -6.69 2.42 -2.48
CA VAL A 45 -7.05 1.00 -2.44
C VAL A 45 -7.33 0.48 -3.84
N ILE A 46 -8.41 0.93 -4.48
CA ILE A 46 -8.93 0.35 -5.74
C ILE A 46 -7.90 0.47 -6.87
N GLU A 47 -7.34 1.67 -7.09
CA GLU A 47 -6.34 1.89 -8.14
C GLU A 47 -5.12 0.99 -7.94
N ALA A 48 -4.66 0.81 -6.70
CA ALA A 48 -3.54 -0.07 -6.40
C ALA A 48 -3.87 -1.54 -6.71
N VAL A 49 -4.98 -2.08 -6.18
CA VAL A 49 -5.27 -3.52 -6.25
C VAL A 49 -5.87 -3.98 -7.58
N ASP A 50 -6.73 -3.17 -8.19
CA ASP A 50 -7.46 -3.56 -9.40
C ASP A 50 -6.74 -3.10 -10.69
N SER A 51 -5.90 -2.06 -10.62
CA SER A 51 -5.23 -1.52 -11.81
C SER A 51 -3.71 -1.66 -11.81
N LEU A 52 -2.98 -1.18 -10.79
CA LEU A 52 -1.52 -1.08 -10.84
C LEU A 52 -0.82 -2.41 -10.47
N ASN A 53 -1.25 -3.06 -9.40
CA ASN A 53 -0.66 -4.31 -8.94
C ASN A 53 -0.74 -5.44 -9.98
N PRO A 54 -1.81 -5.59 -10.78
CA PRO A 54 -1.84 -6.55 -11.87
C PRO A 54 -0.74 -6.32 -12.93
N PHE A 55 -0.40 -5.06 -13.25
CA PHE A 55 0.71 -4.76 -14.17
C PHE A 55 2.06 -5.14 -13.57
N MET A 56 2.25 -4.83 -12.27
CA MET A 56 3.44 -5.22 -11.54
C MET A 56 3.57 -6.74 -11.43
N HIS A 57 2.46 -7.44 -11.16
CA HIS A 57 2.42 -8.88 -11.12
C HIS A 57 2.71 -9.46 -12.49
N ALA A 58 2.25 -8.88 -13.60
CA ALA A 58 2.47 -9.44 -14.92
C ALA A 58 3.90 -9.27 -15.45
N ARG A 59 4.58 -8.15 -15.17
CA ARG A 59 5.88 -7.80 -15.80
C ARG A 59 6.86 -7.05 -14.89
N GLY A 60 6.61 -7.06 -13.59
CA GLY A 60 7.46 -6.40 -12.59
C GLY A 60 7.19 -4.91 -12.44
N VAL A 61 7.84 -4.32 -11.43
CA VAL A 61 7.61 -2.93 -11.00
C VAL A 61 7.98 -1.90 -12.08
N ALA A 62 9.04 -2.14 -12.85
CA ALA A 62 9.46 -1.23 -13.92
C ALA A 62 8.35 -1.10 -14.98
N PHE A 63 7.74 -2.22 -15.38
CA PHE A 63 6.64 -2.20 -16.33
C PHE A 63 5.43 -1.42 -15.80
N MET A 64 5.05 -1.61 -14.54
CA MET A 64 3.97 -0.81 -13.93
C MET A 64 4.29 0.69 -13.95
N VAL A 65 5.48 1.08 -13.49
CA VAL A 65 5.87 2.50 -13.36
C VAL A 65 6.05 3.17 -14.72
N ASP A 66 6.68 2.50 -15.68
CA ASP A 66 6.98 3.05 -17.00
C ASP A 66 5.73 3.18 -17.89
N ASN A 67 4.61 2.51 -17.55
CA ASN A 67 3.32 2.66 -18.22
C ASN A 67 2.42 3.74 -17.56
N CYS A 68 2.88 4.39 -16.50
CA CYS A 68 2.18 5.53 -15.90
C CYS A 68 2.57 6.86 -16.57
N SER A 69 1.89 7.95 -16.21
CA SER A 69 2.22 9.29 -16.71
C SER A 69 3.64 9.74 -16.30
N THR A 70 4.22 10.70 -17.02
CA THR A 70 5.54 11.29 -16.69
C THR A 70 5.62 11.81 -15.25
N THR A 71 4.51 12.36 -14.73
CA THR A 71 4.46 12.86 -13.35
C THR A 71 4.54 11.70 -12.34
N ALA A 72 3.82 10.61 -12.59
CA ALA A 72 3.87 9.42 -11.76
C ALA A 72 5.24 8.73 -11.81
N TRP A 73 5.84 8.66 -12.99
CA TRP A 73 7.18 8.11 -13.20
C TRP A 73 8.27 8.89 -12.44
N LEU A 74 8.28 10.22 -12.58
CA LEU A 74 9.19 11.10 -11.83
C LEU A 74 8.94 11.01 -10.32
N GLY A 75 7.66 10.96 -9.92
CA GLY A 75 7.25 10.80 -8.54
C GLY A 75 7.80 9.51 -7.93
N SER A 76 7.57 8.37 -8.58
CA SER A 76 8.05 7.06 -8.13
C SER A 76 9.57 7.07 -7.92
N ARG A 77 10.34 7.55 -8.90
CA ARG A 77 11.81 7.61 -8.79
C ARG A 77 12.32 8.56 -7.71
N LYS A 78 11.59 9.64 -7.41
CA LYS A 78 11.95 10.60 -6.36
C LYS A 78 11.58 10.14 -4.96
N TRP A 79 10.49 9.40 -4.80
CA TRP A 79 9.92 9.07 -3.49
C TRP A 79 10.16 7.62 -3.06
N ALA A 80 10.28 6.66 -3.97
CA ALA A 80 10.52 5.25 -3.62
C ALA A 80 11.79 5.04 -2.76
N PRO A 81 12.95 5.68 -3.06
CA PRO A 81 14.14 5.52 -2.22
C PRO A 81 13.97 6.07 -0.79
N ARG A 82 13.08 7.06 -0.60
CA ARG A 82 12.78 7.59 0.73
C ARG A 82 11.93 6.62 1.55
N SER A 83 10.96 5.96 0.92
CA SER A 83 10.18 4.91 1.55
C SER A 83 11.04 3.71 1.96
N ASP A 84 11.99 3.32 1.12
CA ASP A 84 12.95 2.26 1.46
C ASP A 84 13.84 2.66 2.65
N CYS A 85 14.41 3.86 2.58
CA CYS A 85 15.28 4.41 3.62
C CYS A 85 14.57 4.46 4.99
N ILE A 86 13.33 4.96 5.06
CA ILE A 86 12.60 5.06 6.34
C ILE A 86 12.20 3.69 6.90
N LEU A 87 11.83 2.74 6.04
CA LEU A 87 11.53 1.38 6.47
C LEU A 87 12.79 0.72 7.05
N THR A 88 13.90 0.81 6.33
CA THR A 88 15.16 0.19 6.74
C THR A 88 15.75 0.83 8.00
N GLN A 89 15.74 2.15 8.09
CA GLN A 89 16.37 2.86 9.21
C GLN A 89 15.53 2.91 10.48
N GLN A 90 14.20 2.80 10.38
CA GLN A 90 13.32 2.95 11.53
C GLN A 90 12.45 1.72 11.74
N ALA A 91 11.62 1.35 10.76
CA ALA A 91 10.62 0.30 10.95
C ALA A 91 11.28 -1.06 11.22
N LEU A 92 12.27 -1.46 10.42
CA LEU A 92 12.98 -2.72 10.59
C LEU A 92 13.82 -2.72 11.87
N VAL A 93 14.45 -1.60 12.21
CA VAL A 93 15.21 -1.46 13.47
C VAL A 93 14.30 -1.65 14.70
N VAL A 94 13.07 -1.15 14.66
CA VAL A 94 12.09 -1.34 15.74
C VAL A 94 11.69 -2.82 15.86
N VAL A 95 11.57 -3.53 14.74
CA VAL A 95 11.30 -4.98 14.71
C VAL A 95 12.48 -5.77 15.27
N ASP A 96 13.71 -5.46 14.83
CA ASP A 96 14.93 -6.15 15.28
C ASP A 96 15.17 -5.97 16.79
N ASN A 97 14.80 -4.80 17.33
CA ASN A 97 14.85 -4.51 18.76
C ASN A 97 13.69 -5.12 19.57
N ASN A 98 12.80 -5.91 18.95
CA ASN A 98 11.63 -6.52 19.58
C ASN A 98 10.78 -5.52 20.38
N ALA A 99 10.58 -4.32 19.84
CA ALA A 99 9.78 -3.30 20.49
C ALA A 99 8.34 -3.78 20.73
N SER A 100 7.72 -3.28 21.80
CA SER A 100 6.35 -3.64 22.14
C SER A 100 5.36 -3.22 21.05
N ILE A 101 4.42 -4.12 20.73
CA ILE A 101 3.37 -3.87 19.74
C ILE A 101 2.42 -2.77 20.24
N ASN A 102 2.22 -1.74 19.43
CA ASN A 102 1.23 -0.70 19.69
C ASN A 102 -0.18 -1.22 19.37
N ARG A 103 -0.95 -1.54 20.41
CA ARG A 103 -2.31 -2.10 20.25
C ARG A 103 -3.34 -1.08 19.76
N ASP A 104 -3.15 0.20 20.07
CA ASP A 104 -4.07 1.25 19.67
C ASP A 104 -4.08 1.44 18.15
N LEU A 105 -2.91 1.30 17.51
CA LEU A 105 -2.81 1.30 16.05
C LEU A 105 -3.54 0.12 15.42
N ILE A 106 -3.46 -1.07 16.05
CA ILE A 106 -4.13 -2.27 15.55
C ILE A 106 -5.65 -2.11 15.66
N THR A 107 -6.17 -1.70 16.82
CA THR A 107 -7.62 -1.51 17.04
C THR A 107 -8.20 -0.40 16.18
N THR A 108 -7.46 0.69 16.01
CA THR A 108 -7.87 1.79 15.13
C THR A 108 -7.93 1.32 13.68
N SER A 109 -6.91 0.58 13.22
CA SER A 109 -6.83 0.12 11.82
C SER A 109 -7.98 -0.82 11.43
N SER A 110 -8.45 -1.65 12.36
CA SER A 110 -9.56 -2.59 12.12
C SER A 110 -10.94 -1.94 12.17
N SER A 111 -11.06 -0.73 12.74
CA SER A 111 -12.34 -0.06 13.01
C SER A 111 -12.56 1.19 12.14
N THR A 112 -11.68 1.49 11.19
CA THR A 112 -11.76 2.72 10.39
C THR A 112 -13.00 2.72 9.50
N GLN A 113 -13.75 3.83 9.50
CA GLN A 113 -14.92 4.06 8.62
C GLN A 113 -14.62 3.81 7.13
N CYS A 114 -13.38 4.05 6.67
CA CYS A 114 -12.93 3.69 5.32
C CYS A 114 -13.08 2.19 5.02
N MET A 115 -12.78 1.30 5.97
CA MET A 115 -12.91 -0.15 5.77
C MET A 115 -14.37 -0.58 5.67
N ALA A 116 -15.28 0.11 6.36
CA ALA A 116 -16.72 -0.10 6.21
C ALA A 116 -17.21 0.36 4.83
N LEU A 117 -16.79 1.55 4.38
CA LEU A 117 -17.17 2.11 3.09
C LEU A 117 -16.58 1.34 1.89
N LEU A 118 -15.40 0.73 2.04
CA LEU A 118 -14.81 -0.11 1.00
C LEU A 118 -15.74 -1.28 0.60
N LYS A 119 -16.45 -1.88 1.56
CA LYS A 119 -17.42 -2.95 1.28
C LYS A 119 -18.57 -2.50 0.37
N TYR A 120 -18.96 -1.24 0.46
CA TYR A 120 -19.99 -0.63 -0.39
C TYR A 120 -19.44 -0.15 -1.74
N ALA A 121 -18.15 0.22 -1.80
CA ALA A 121 -17.53 0.68 -3.04
C ALA A 121 -17.22 -0.48 -4.01
N CYS A 122 -17.02 -1.69 -3.48
CA CYS A 122 -16.71 -2.90 -4.25
C CYS A 122 -17.93 -3.78 -4.55
N SER A 123 -19.13 -3.40 -4.11
CA SER A 123 -20.41 -4.09 -4.38
C SER A 123 -21.14 -3.46 -5.56
#